data_AF-A0AAW5RRY6-F1
#
_entry.id   AF-A0AAW5RRY6-F1
#
_cell.length_a   1.000
_cell.length_b   1.000
_cell.length_c   1.000
_cell.angle_alpha   90.00
_cell.angle_beta   90.00
_cell.angle_gamma   90.00
#
_symmetry.space_group_name_H-M   'P 1'
#
loop_
_entity.id
_entity.type
_entity.pdbx_description
1 polymer ?
#
loop_
_entity_poly.entity_id
_entity_poly.type
_entity_poly.pdbx_seq_one_letter_code
_entity_poly.pdbx_strand_id
1 'polypeptide(L)'
;MTEIINPDFELHVAEDSEDIISGLLADYWTFTNFKAREYKYKQKELSEKYNIPNSKISSIISRQGCIKLSVLMACQRCKKEVSIFKRSDLLPRINSSLIVNRPNVANFCVDCYKRELHAKVAQIVRGINDCMPEYLLDNECGDKALSYIEKLILLMLITDKEINQVDIKEYQWNNFIQVEVNSSYEIINSLIEKRYVIAPIHNQSIKDLSDNLRDIANWEYNYIDQDLMDLIAVTLKKTKFSYVNPPSKYGSISSFSETLFDEVLNSSVSLFDVKQLDRYVKNKRISEITNIFEKVCTDKKIPYKLDNALQVVFANMADNFNLKQCNNIINYRSKFVVDSLNTARIQGENQYKLPYYFRHDLIKYLDYCENRKESVVYEKNLDPNWVISETEAFVSMHIVGDNKFWISLTAPEIVAKWVSVLTVV
;
A
#
# COMPACT_ATOMS: atom_id res chain seq x y z
N MET A 1 -5.34 59.51 31.44
CA MET A 1 -6.66 59.48 30.78
C MET A 1 -6.68 58.26 29.89
N THR A 2 -7.26 57.18 30.39
CA THR A 2 -7.36 55.90 29.69
C THR A 2 -8.58 56.00 28.78
N GLU A 3 -8.34 56.13 27.47
CA GLU A 3 -9.39 55.97 26.47
C GLU A 3 -10.04 54.60 26.65
N ILE A 4 -11.31 54.60 27.02
CA ILE A 4 -12.16 53.42 27.08
C ILE A 4 -12.42 53.04 25.62
N ILE A 5 -11.60 52.14 25.08
CA ILE A 5 -11.90 51.46 23.82
C ILE A 5 -13.09 50.55 24.13
N ASN A 6 -14.31 51.05 23.94
CA ASN A 6 -15.52 50.24 23.87
C ASN A 6 -15.34 49.28 22.68
N PRO A 7 -15.32 47.96 22.87
CA PRO A 7 -15.53 47.06 21.76
C PRO A 7 -16.99 47.16 21.33
N ASP A 8 -17.23 47.18 20.03
CA ASP A 8 -18.56 47.20 19.41
C ASP A 8 -19.38 45.98 19.86
N PHE A 9 -20.12 46.12 20.96
CA PHE A 9 -21.17 45.19 21.34
C PHE A 9 -22.50 45.92 21.36
N GLU A 10 -23.49 45.32 20.74
CA GLU A 10 -24.84 45.88 20.70
C GLU A 10 -25.69 45.19 21.75
N LEU A 11 -26.36 46.00 22.57
CA LEU A 11 -27.27 45.49 23.57
C LEU A 11 -28.64 45.29 22.92
N HIS A 12 -29.10 44.05 22.89
CA HIS A 12 -30.34 43.67 22.24
C HIS A 12 -31.38 43.30 23.29
N VAL A 13 -32.47 44.06 23.33
CA VAL A 13 -33.62 43.85 24.21
C VAL A 13 -34.60 42.91 23.53
N ALA A 14 -35.14 41.92 24.25
CA ALA A 14 -36.15 41.01 23.72
C ALA A 14 -37.50 41.72 23.56
N GLU A 15 -38.18 41.50 22.42
CA GLU A 15 -39.41 42.21 22.05
C GLU A 15 -40.64 41.81 22.91
N ASP A 16 -40.65 40.62 23.50
CA ASP A 16 -41.81 40.03 24.21
C ASP A 16 -41.59 39.77 25.72
N SER A 17 -40.70 40.50 26.38
CA SER A 17 -40.46 40.27 27.82
C SER A 17 -41.54 40.97 28.68
N GLU A 18 -42.47 40.19 29.24
CA GLU A 18 -43.53 40.71 30.15
C GLU A 18 -42.99 41.34 31.45
N ASP A 19 -41.73 41.06 31.82
CA ASP A 19 -41.07 41.51 33.05
C ASP A 19 -39.75 42.26 32.77
N ILE A 20 -39.79 43.33 31.97
CA ILE A 20 -38.61 44.19 31.76
C ILE A 20 -38.37 45.07 32.99
N ILE A 21 -37.26 44.81 33.68
CA ILE A 21 -36.77 45.65 34.76
C ILE A 21 -35.87 46.71 34.13
N SER A 22 -36.38 47.93 34.05
CA SER A 22 -35.69 49.06 33.42
C SER A 22 -34.28 49.25 34.00
N GLY A 23 -33.28 49.38 33.13
CA GLY A 23 -31.88 49.60 33.49
C GLY A 23 -31.09 48.35 33.90
N LEU A 24 -31.74 47.24 34.27
CA LEU A 24 -31.07 46.03 34.74
C LEU A 24 -30.18 45.38 33.67
N LEU A 25 -30.68 45.28 32.42
CA LEU A 25 -29.92 44.71 31.31
C LEU A 25 -28.67 45.52 30.97
N ALA A 26 -28.80 46.85 30.97
CA ALA A 26 -27.69 47.77 30.74
C ALA A 26 -26.63 47.66 31.85
N ASP A 27 -27.05 47.70 33.12
CA ASP A 27 -26.14 47.56 34.26
C ASP A 27 -25.47 46.18 34.33
N TYR A 28 -26.20 45.11 33.96
CA TYR A 28 -25.66 43.76 33.93
C TYR A 28 -24.56 43.59 32.88
N TRP A 29 -24.64 44.30 31.75
CA TRP A 29 -23.61 44.27 30.71
C TRP A 29 -22.67 45.47 30.74
N THR A 30 -22.70 46.29 31.80
CA THR A 30 -21.77 47.42 31.91
C THR A 30 -20.39 46.96 32.37
N PHE A 31 -19.36 47.29 31.59
CA PHE A 31 -17.97 46.98 31.87
C PHE A 31 -17.21 48.23 32.34
N THR A 32 -16.32 48.08 33.31
CA THR A 32 -15.25 49.06 33.60
C THR A 32 -14.06 48.86 32.67
N ASN A 33 -13.78 47.59 32.30
CA ASN A 33 -12.80 47.22 31.31
C ASN A 33 -13.26 45.95 30.59
N PHE A 34 -13.74 46.09 29.34
CA PHE A 34 -14.23 44.95 28.58
C PHE A 34 -13.12 43.93 28.28
N LYS A 35 -11.91 44.40 27.90
CA LYS A 35 -10.78 43.51 27.57
C LYS A 35 -10.35 42.65 28.76
N ALA A 36 -10.35 43.25 29.96
CA ALA A 36 -10.08 42.53 31.21
C ALA A 36 -11.32 41.79 31.76
N ARG A 37 -12.50 41.97 31.14
CA ARG A 37 -13.80 41.43 31.57
C ARG A 37 -14.20 41.86 32.98
N GLU A 38 -13.85 43.11 33.31
CA GLU A 38 -14.21 43.72 34.58
C GLU A 38 -15.57 44.39 34.43
N TYR A 39 -16.55 43.87 35.18
CA TYR A 39 -17.90 44.40 35.20
C TYR A 39 -18.01 45.51 36.24
N LYS A 40 -18.71 46.59 35.90
CA LYS A 40 -18.95 47.71 36.83
C LYS A 40 -19.74 47.28 38.06
N TYR A 41 -20.66 46.34 37.88
CA TYR A 41 -21.51 45.81 38.93
C TYR A 41 -21.35 44.30 39.10
N LYS A 42 -21.12 43.85 40.32
CA LYS A 42 -21.21 42.43 40.72
C LYS A 42 -22.67 42.00 40.79
N GLN A 43 -22.94 40.69 40.66
CA GLN A 43 -24.33 40.20 40.73
C GLN A 43 -25.00 40.52 42.07
N LYS A 44 -24.25 40.50 43.19
CA LYS A 44 -24.75 40.90 44.51
C LYS A 44 -25.19 42.38 44.55
N GLU A 45 -24.44 43.27 43.91
CA GLU A 45 -24.78 44.70 43.86
C GLU A 45 -26.03 44.94 43.00
N LEU A 46 -26.19 44.19 41.90
CA LEU A 46 -27.41 44.20 41.10
C LEU A 46 -28.61 43.63 41.86
N SER A 47 -28.38 42.59 42.67
CA SER A 47 -29.38 41.97 43.54
C SER A 47 -29.97 42.97 44.52
N GLU A 48 -29.09 43.73 45.19
CA GLU A 48 -29.47 44.77 46.14
C GLU A 48 -30.12 45.97 45.45
N LYS A 49 -29.55 46.44 44.32
CA LYS A 49 -30.05 47.61 43.59
C LYS A 49 -31.47 47.42 43.03
N TYR A 50 -31.77 46.22 42.52
CA TYR A 50 -33.04 45.93 41.86
C TYR A 50 -34.00 45.09 42.70
N ASN A 51 -33.63 44.76 43.96
CA ASN A 51 -34.40 43.90 44.87
C ASN A 51 -34.75 42.52 44.26
N ILE A 52 -33.78 41.90 43.61
CA ILE A 52 -33.92 40.59 42.94
C ILE A 52 -33.02 39.59 43.65
N PRO A 53 -33.46 38.36 43.95
CA PRO A 53 -32.57 37.33 44.47
C PRO A 53 -31.37 37.11 43.53
N ASN A 54 -30.15 37.14 44.06
CA ASN A 54 -28.91 36.99 43.30
C ASN A 54 -28.94 35.78 42.32
N SER A 55 -29.52 34.66 42.76
CA SER A 55 -29.67 33.44 41.95
C SER A 55 -30.57 33.59 40.71
N LYS A 56 -31.48 34.57 40.69
CA LYS A 56 -32.44 34.80 39.61
C LYS A 56 -31.97 35.83 38.57
N ILE A 57 -30.93 36.61 38.85
CA ILE A 57 -30.47 37.69 37.97
C ILE A 57 -30.13 37.17 36.58
N SER A 58 -29.32 36.11 36.48
CA SER A 58 -28.90 35.60 35.17
C SER A 58 -30.06 35.01 34.35
N SER A 59 -31.06 34.41 35.00
CA SER A 59 -32.27 33.91 34.32
C SER A 59 -33.17 35.04 33.84
N ILE A 60 -33.31 36.11 34.62
CA ILE A 60 -34.11 37.30 34.24
C ILE A 60 -33.44 38.01 33.07
N ILE A 61 -32.13 38.23 33.14
CA ILE A 61 -31.35 38.83 32.05
C ILE A 61 -31.50 38.05 30.76
N SER A 62 -31.38 36.71 30.80
CA SER A 62 -31.50 35.88 29.60
C SER A 62 -32.88 35.96 28.92
N ARG A 63 -33.92 36.41 29.64
CA ARG A 63 -35.26 36.67 29.10
C ARG A 63 -35.43 38.11 28.61
N GLN A 64 -34.78 39.07 29.26
CA GLN A 64 -34.84 40.50 28.89
C GLN A 64 -33.97 40.84 27.67
N GLY A 65 -32.89 40.08 27.42
CA GLY A 65 -32.04 40.33 26.27
C GLY A 65 -30.65 39.72 26.34
N CYS A 66 -29.78 40.20 25.45
CA CYS A 66 -28.40 39.73 25.32
C CYS A 66 -27.49 40.83 24.79
N ILE A 67 -26.18 40.58 24.81
CA ILE A 67 -25.25 41.35 23.98
C ILE A 67 -24.98 40.58 22.69
N LYS A 68 -24.94 41.28 21.56
CA LYS A 68 -24.46 40.79 20.28
C LYS A 68 -23.04 41.29 20.07
N LEU A 69 -22.17 40.36 19.68
CA LEU A 69 -20.75 40.61 19.46
C LEU A 69 -20.33 40.03 18.13
N SER A 70 -19.58 40.79 17.35
CA SER A 70 -18.87 40.25 16.19
C SER A 70 -17.60 39.54 16.67
N VAL A 71 -17.64 38.20 16.72
CA VAL A 71 -16.51 37.37 17.16
C VAL A 71 -15.77 36.77 15.98
N LEU A 72 -14.46 36.60 16.15
CA LEU A 72 -13.63 35.90 15.19
C LEU A 72 -13.92 34.39 15.27
N MET A 73 -14.23 33.79 14.13
CA MET A 73 -14.47 32.36 14.02
C MET A 73 -13.17 31.56 14.18
N ALA A 74 -13.29 30.24 14.39
CA ALA A 74 -12.13 29.36 14.57
C ALA A 74 -11.12 29.39 13.40
N CYS A 75 -11.55 29.78 12.20
CA CYS A 75 -10.67 29.98 11.04
C CYS A 75 -9.78 31.24 11.11
N GLN A 76 -9.91 32.06 12.16
CA GLN A 76 -9.15 33.31 12.38
C GLN A 76 -9.33 34.39 11.30
N ARG A 77 -10.26 34.21 10.37
CA ARG A 77 -10.49 35.13 9.23
C ARG A 77 -11.92 35.64 9.18
N CYS A 78 -12.88 34.73 9.30
CA CYS A 78 -14.30 35.06 9.26
C CYS A 78 -14.76 35.62 10.60
N LYS A 79 -15.68 36.57 10.56
CA LYS A 79 -16.40 37.04 11.74
C LYS A 79 -17.83 36.52 11.70
N LYS A 80 -18.39 36.24 12.88
CA LYS A 80 -19.78 35.86 13.04
C LYS A 80 -20.36 36.64 14.20
N GLU A 81 -21.58 37.12 14.04
CA GLU A 81 -22.32 37.68 15.16
C GLU A 81 -22.81 36.57 16.08
N VAL A 82 -22.52 36.71 17.37
CA VAL A 82 -22.99 35.79 18.40
C VAL A 82 -23.74 36.54 19.48
N SER A 83 -24.92 36.04 19.82
CA SER A 83 -25.68 36.49 20.97
C SER A 83 -25.17 35.80 22.24
N ILE A 84 -24.94 36.59 23.30
CA ILE A 84 -24.45 36.11 24.60
C ILE A 84 -25.44 36.52 25.68
N PHE A 85 -26.04 35.52 26.32
CA PHE A 85 -27.13 35.70 27.28
C PHE A 85 -26.66 35.70 28.74
N LYS A 86 -25.46 35.19 29.02
CA LYS A 86 -24.88 35.09 30.37
C LYS A 86 -23.41 35.48 30.37
N ARG A 87 -22.96 36.11 31.47
CA ARG A 87 -21.54 36.48 31.65
C ARG A 87 -20.59 35.28 31.58
N SER A 88 -21.02 34.09 32.01
CA SER A 88 -20.25 32.84 31.94
C SER A 88 -19.91 32.42 30.51
N ASP A 89 -20.77 32.78 29.55
CA ASP A 89 -20.69 32.31 28.16
C ASP A 89 -19.82 33.25 27.31
N LEU A 90 -19.38 34.37 27.88
CA LEU A 90 -18.54 35.38 27.23
C LEU A 90 -17.15 34.82 26.90
N LEU A 91 -16.52 34.13 27.86
CA LEU A 91 -15.15 33.62 27.71
C LEU A 91 -15.06 32.51 26.64
N PRO A 92 -15.90 31.46 26.67
CA PRO A 92 -15.84 30.40 25.66
C PRO A 92 -16.15 30.89 24.24
N ARG A 93 -16.94 31.96 24.09
CA ARG A 93 -17.34 32.50 22.77
C ARG A 93 -16.35 33.49 22.17
N ILE A 94 -15.53 34.14 22.98
CA ILE A 94 -14.49 35.08 22.51
C ILE A 94 -13.14 34.37 22.27
N ASN A 95 -12.81 33.35 23.06
CA ASN A 95 -11.51 32.64 22.98
C ASN A 95 -11.45 31.53 21.91
N SER A 96 -12.36 31.50 20.92
CA SER A 96 -12.25 30.59 19.76
C SER A 96 -11.01 30.89 18.88
N SER A 97 -10.27 31.96 19.16
CA SER A 97 -9.10 32.41 18.41
C SER A 97 -7.85 31.51 18.54
N LEU A 98 -7.83 30.58 19.49
CA LEU A 98 -6.70 29.67 19.73
C LEU A 98 -6.94 28.23 19.25
N ILE A 99 -8.07 27.97 18.59
CA ILE A 99 -8.52 26.62 18.29
C ILE A 99 -8.47 26.37 16.77
N VAL A 100 -7.93 25.22 16.37
CA VAL A 100 -7.91 24.78 14.97
C VAL A 100 -9.35 24.66 14.46
N ASN A 101 -9.64 25.23 13.29
CA ASN A 101 -10.96 25.18 12.66
C ASN A 101 -11.35 23.72 12.35
N ARG A 102 -12.17 23.11 13.21
CA ARG A 102 -12.59 21.71 13.11
C ARG A 102 -14.06 21.55 13.52
N PRO A 103 -14.72 20.47 13.07
CA PRO A 103 -16.04 20.10 13.56
C PRO A 103 -16.09 20.08 15.09
N ASN A 104 -17.22 20.47 15.67
CA ASN A 104 -17.49 20.53 17.11
C ASN A 104 -16.72 21.60 17.92
N VAL A 105 -15.97 22.48 17.26
CA VAL A 105 -15.35 23.65 17.91
C VAL A 105 -16.31 24.84 17.95
N ALA A 106 -16.28 25.63 19.03
CA ALA A 106 -17.03 26.88 19.12
C ALA A 106 -16.68 27.83 17.97
N ASN A 107 -17.70 28.41 17.33
CA ASN A 107 -17.54 29.28 16.16
C ASN A 107 -16.82 28.61 14.97
N PHE A 108 -17.02 27.31 14.77
CA PHE A 108 -16.57 26.57 13.58
C PHE A 108 -17.01 27.25 12.28
N CYS A 109 -16.07 27.44 11.35
CA CYS A 109 -16.33 28.03 10.05
C CYS A 109 -16.36 26.96 8.97
N VAL A 110 -17.56 26.56 8.57
CA VAL A 110 -17.80 25.54 7.55
C VAL A 110 -17.15 25.93 6.22
N ASP A 111 -17.33 27.17 5.73
CA ASP A 111 -16.82 27.57 4.42
C ASP A 111 -15.29 27.60 4.35
N CYS A 112 -14.62 28.04 5.41
CA CYS A 112 -13.17 27.95 5.49
C CYS A 112 -12.71 26.50 5.58
N TYR A 113 -13.42 25.67 6.34
CA TYR A 113 -13.10 24.26 6.48
C TYR A 113 -13.23 23.51 5.15
N LYS A 114 -14.31 23.75 4.40
CA LYS A 114 -14.50 23.21 3.04
C LYS A 114 -13.36 23.62 2.11
N ARG A 115 -12.94 24.89 2.13
CA ARG A 115 -11.81 25.37 1.31
C ARG A 115 -10.48 24.74 1.70
N GLU A 116 -10.22 24.56 3.00
CA GLU A 116 -9.03 23.84 3.49
C GLU A 116 -9.05 22.38 3.06
N LEU A 117 -10.22 21.73 3.11
CA LEU A 117 -10.41 20.36 2.66
C LEU A 117 -10.17 20.21 1.16
N HIS A 118 -10.73 21.11 0.35
CA HIS A 118 -10.46 21.21 -1.10
C HIS A 118 -8.96 21.34 -1.39
N ALA A 119 -8.27 22.26 -0.70
CA ALA A 119 -6.83 22.43 -0.87
C ALA A 119 -6.03 21.18 -0.48
N LYS A 120 -6.43 20.51 0.62
CA LYS A 120 -5.82 19.26 1.08
C LYS A 120 -6.01 18.13 0.07
N VAL A 121 -7.23 17.92 -0.42
CA VAL A 121 -7.52 16.91 -1.45
C VAL A 121 -6.75 17.23 -2.73
N ALA A 122 -6.75 18.48 -3.20
CA ALA A 122 -6.00 18.89 -4.38
C ALA A 122 -4.47 18.69 -4.21
N GLN A 123 -3.94 18.86 -3.00
CA GLN A 123 -2.54 18.55 -2.70
C GLN A 123 -2.27 17.04 -2.74
N ILE A 124 -3.14 16.22 -2.17
CA ILE A 124 -2.99 14.76 -2.20
C ILE A 124 -3.14 14.22 -3.62
N VAL A 125 -4.13 14.70 -4.39
CA VAL A 125 -4.33 14.35 -5.79
C VAL A 125 -3.10 14.73 -6.63
N ARG A 126 -2.52 15.92 -6.41
CA ARG A 126 -1.24 16.30 -7.03
C ARG A 126 -0.11 15.36 -6.62
N GLY A 127 0.03 15.05 -5.34
CA GLY A 127 1.03 14.08 -4.86
C GLY A 127 0.86 12.70 -5.52
N ILE A 128 -0.38 12.22 -5.68
CA ILE A 128 -0.65 10.99 -6.43
C ILE A 128 -0.20 11.14 -7.87
N ASN A 129 -0.58 12.23 -8.55
CA ASN A 129 -0.19 12.47 -9.93
C ASN A 129 1.31 12.69 -10.13
N ASP A 130 2.05 13.15 -9.10
CA ASP A 130 3.51 13.29 -9.13
C ASP A 130 4.20 11.94 -8.85
N CYS A 131 3.61 11.12 -7.97
CA CYS A 131 4.07 9.76 -7.66
C CYS A 131 3.65 8.72 -8.70
N MET A 132 2.66 9.05 -9.53
CA MET A 132 2.37 8.42 -10.81
C MET A 132 3.36 9.06 -11.78
N PRO A 133 4.42 8.38 -12.23
CA PRO A 133 5.34 9.03 -13.13
C PRO A 133 4.63 9.62 -14.35
N GLU A 134 5.27 10.59 -15.01
CA GLU A 134 4.72 11.39 -16.12
C GLU A 134 3.99 10.55 -17.22
N TYR A 135 4.20 9.23 -17.23
CA TYR A 135 3.63 8.16 -18.06
C TYR A 135 2.10 7.94 -18.07
N LEU A 136 1.30 8.58 -17.20
CA LEU A 136 -0.18 8.43 -17.20
C LEU A 136 -0.88 9.66 -17.79
N LEU A 137 -0.13 10.73 -18.05
CA LEU A 137 -0.60 11.96 -18.65
C LEU A 137 -0.34 11.98 -20.17
N ASP A 138 0.71 11.29 -20.62
CA ASP A 138 1.00 11.08 -22.04
C ASP A 138 0.59 9.67 -22.49
N ASN A 139 -0.16 9.59 -23.59
CA ASN A 139 -0.51 8.33 -24.30
C ASN A 139 0.72 7.64 -24.95
N GLU A 140 1.93 7.97 -24.51
CA GLU A 140 3.15 7.41 -25.06
C GLU A 140 3.32 5.97 -24.62
N CYS A 141 3.17 5.08 -25.59
CA CYS A 141 3.30 3.66 -25.34
C CYS A 141 4.75 3.22 -25.16
N GLY A 142 4.96 2.04 -24.55
CA GLY A 142 6.29 1.45 -24.42
C GLY A 142 6.89 1.11 -25.78
N ASP A 143 7.85 1.88 -26.28
CA ASP A 143 8.61 1.53 -27.49
C ASP A 143 10.11 1.31 -27.19
N LYS A 144 10.42 1.15 -25.90
CA LYS A 144 11.78 0.83 -25.45
C LYS A 144 12.06 -0.65 -25.70
N ALA A 145 13.29 -0.94 -26.13
CA ALA A 145 13.71 -2.32 -26.38
C ALA A 145 13.55 -3.22 -25.14
N LEU A 146 12.86 -4.35 -25.32
CA LEU A 146 12.71 -5.41 -24.34
C LEU A 146 13.87 -6.43 -24.46
N SER A 147 14.40 -6.89 -23.33
CA SER A 147 15.29 -8.06 -23.29
C SER A 147 14.52 -9.33 -23.63
N TYR A 148 15.24 -10.40 -23.94
CA TYR A 148 14.60 -11.67 -24.29
C TYR A 148 13.62 -12.18 -23.21
N ILE A 149 14.07 -12.16 -21.95
CA ILE A 149 13.25 -12.61 -20.81
C ILE A 149 12.06 -11.68 -20.57
N GLU A 150 12.22 -10.37 -20.74
CA GLU A 150 11.10 -9.43 -20.61
C GLU A 150 10.01 -9.69 -21.64
N LYS A 151 10.38 -10.01 -22.90
CA LYS A 151 9.41 -10.39 -23.94
C LYS A 151 8.63 -11.64 -23.56
N LEU A 152 9.34 -12.66 -23.07
CA LEU A 152 8.71 -13.92 -22.64
C LEU A 152 7.75 -13.70 -21.47
N ILE A 153 8.19 -13.01 -20.41
CA ILE A 153 7.34 -12.76 -19.24
C ILE A 153 6.15 -11.86 -19.60
N LEU A 154 6.34 -10.85 -20.45
CA LEU A 154 5.25 -10.03 -20.94
C LEU A 154 4.26 -10.84 -21.79
N LEU A 155 4.76 -11.75 -22.64
CA LEU A 155 3.92 -12.66 -23.40
C LEU A 155 3.08 -13.53 -22.46
N MET A 156 3.69 -14.17 -21.45
CA MET A 156 2.97 -14.98 -20.46
C MET A 156 1.90 -14.15 -19.73
N LEU A 157 2.22 -12.93 -19.32
CA LEU A 157 1.27 -12.01 -18.69
C LEU A 157 0.06 -11.71 -19.59
N ILE A 158 0.29 -11.55 -20.90
CA ILE A 158 -0.77 -11.25 -21.86
C ILE A 158 -1.60 -12.50 -22.17
N THR A 159 -0.98 -13.67 -22.31
CA THR A 159 -1.67 -14.89 -22.76
C THR A 159 -2.33 -15.67 -21.63
N ASP A 160 -2.03 -15.35 -20.37
CA ASP A 160 -2.65 -15.97 -19.21
C ASP A 160 -4.17 -15.71 -19.19
N LYS A 161 -4.95 -16.79 -19.18
CA LYS A 161 -6.42 -16.76 -19.21
C LYS A 161 -7.03 -16.27 -17.91
N GLU A 162 -6.30 -16.39 -16.81
CA GLU A 162 -6.76 -15.94 -15.51
C GLU A 162 -6.53 -14.44 -15.31
N ILE A 163 -5.76 -13.78 -16.18
CA ILE A 163 -5.38 -12.37 -16.06
C ILE A 163 -6.22 -11.50 -16.99
N ASN A 164 -6.87 -10.48 -16.41
CA ASN A 164 -7.53 -9.45 -17.20
C ASN A 164 -6.54 -8.34 -17.56
N GLN A 165 -6.06 -8.30 -18.80
CA GLN A 165 -4.98 -7.37 -19.21
C GLN A 165 -5.34 -5.89 -19.09
N VAL A 166 -6.63 -5.52 -19.03
CA VAL A 166 -7.08 -4.12 -18.91
C VAL A 166 -7.38 -3.71 -17.46
N ASP A 167 -7.44 -4.67 -16.53
CA ASP A 167 -7.76 -4.45 -15.12
C ASP A 167 -7.23 -5.64 -14.29
N ILE A 168 -5.90 -5.71 -14.22
CA ILE A 168 -5.17 -6.75 -13.49
C ILE A 168 -5.35 -6.50 -11.99
N LYS A 169 -6.00 -7.46 -11.32
CA LYS A 169 -6.26 -7.42 -9.88
C LYS A 169 -5.01 -7.75 -9.09
N GLU A 170 -4.94 -7.23 -7.86
CA GLU A 170 -3.81 -7.46 -6.94
C GLU A 170 -3.50 -8.95 -6.74
N TYR A 171 -4.54 -9.78 -6.58
CA TYR A 171 -4.35 -11.22 -6.39
C TYR A 171 -3.82 -11.92 -7.67
N GLN A 172 -4.27 -11.50 -8.87
CA GLN A 172 -3.78 -12.02 -10.15
C GLN A 172 -2.31 -11.68 -10.30
N TRP A 173 -1.95 -10.44 -9.97
CA TRP A 173 -0.59 -9.96 -10.05
C TRP A 173 0.36 -10.63 -9.06
N ASN A 174 -0.06 -10.76 -7.79
CA ASN A 174 0.73 -11.44 -6.77
C ASN A 174 0.95 -12.91 -7.13
N ASN A 175 -0.08 -13.58 -7.66
CA ASN A 175 0.05 -14.96 -8.16
C ASN A 175 1.04 -15.03 -9.33
N PHE A 176 0.90 -14.15 -10.33
CA PHE A 176 1.80 -14.08 -11.48
C PHE A 176 3.26 -13.84 -11.09
N ILE A 177 3.52 -12.88 -10.19
CA ILE A 177 4.88 -12.60 -9.69
C ILE A 177 5.45 -13.81 -8.97
N GLN A 178 4.65 -14.49 -8.15
CA GLN A 178 5.08 -15.65 -7.38
C GLN A 178 5.39 -16.84 -8.29
N VAL A 179 4.52 -17.11 -9.27
CA VAL A 179 4.59 -18.29 -10.14
C VAL A 179 5.51 -18.07 -11.33
N GLU A 180 5.40 -16.97 -12.08
CA GLU A 180 6.18 -16.78 -13.31
C GLU A 180 7.56 -16.15 -13.05
N VAL A 181 7.62 -15.22 -12.10
CA VAL A 181 8.82 -14.37 -11.90
C VAL A 181 9.57 -14.74 -10.61
N ASN A 182 9.07 -15.70 -9.83
CA ASN A 182 9.67 -16.18 -8.57
C ASN A 182 9.96 -15.07 -7.56
N SER A 183 9.04 -14.11 -7.43
CA SER A 183 9.24 -12.92 -6.59
C SER A 183 10.45 -12.05 -7.00
N SER A 184 11.01 -12.23 -8.20
CA SER A 184 12.03 -11.32 -8.75
C SER A 184 11.36 -10.07 -9.30
N TYR A 185 11.34 -9.02 -8.49
CA TYR A 185 10.77 -7.74 -8.90
C TYR A 185 11.56 -7.03 -10.00
N GLU A 186 12.80 -7.46 -10.31
CA GLU A 186 13.65 -6.80 -11.32
C GLU A 186 13.02 -6.77 -12.72
N ILE A 187 12.51 -7.91 -13.20
CA ILE A 187 11.92 -8.02 -14.55
C ILE A 187 10.63 -7.20 -14.61
N ILE A 188 9.80 -7.31 -13.59
CA ILE A 188 8.53 -6.58 -13.50
C ILE A 188 8.76 -5.07 -13.41
N ASN A 189 9.69 -4.63 -12.57
CA ASN A 189 10.05 -3.22 -12.44
C ASN A 189 10.57 -2.68 -13.78
N SER A 190 11.37 -3.46 -14.52
CA SER A 190 11.82 -3.08 -15.85
C SER A 190 10.65 -2.93 -16.84
N LEU A 191 9.69 -3.86 -16.85
CA LEU A 191 8.48 -3.75 -17.69
C LEU A 191 7.65 -2.49 -17.34
N ILE A 192 7.59 -2.12 -16.06
CA ILE A 192 6.92 -0.90 -15.59
C ILE A 192 7.70 0.34 -16.02
N GLU A 193 9.02 0.39 -15.83
CA GLU A 193 9.91 1.48 -16.26
C GLU A 193 9.93 1.69 -17.78
N LYS A 194 9.73 0.59 -18.53
CA LYS A 194 9.62 0.59 -20.00
C LYS A 194 8.20 0.84 -20.51
N ARG A 195 7.23 1.05 -19.60
CA ARG A 195 5.82 1.39 -19.90
C ARG A 195 5.03 0.30 -20.63
N TYR A 196 5.46 -0.96 -20.55
CA TYR A 196 4.66 -2.09 -21.07
C TYR A 196 3.61 -2.55 -20.06
N VAL A 197 3.80 -2.26 -18.78
CA VAL A 197 2.83 -2.50 -17.72
C VAL A 197 2.68 -1.24 -16.87
N ILE A 198 1.43 -0.86 -16.59
CA ILE A 198 1.10 0.19 -15.63
C ILE A 198 0.61 -0.51 -14.37
N ALA A 199 1.25 -0.27 -13.23
CA ALA A 199 0.89 -0.95 -11.96
C ALA A 199 1.01 -0.03 -10.73
N PRO A 200 0.13 0.99 -10.58
CA PRO A 200 0.18 1.94 -9.47
C PRO A 200 0.05 1.29 -8.10
N ILE A 201 -0.58 0.11 -8.03
CA ILE A 201 -0.82 -0.64 -6.80
C ILE A 201 0.45 -1.08 -6.07
N HIS A 202 1.60 -1.13 -6.77
CA HIS A 202 2.90 -1.48 -6.16
C HIS A 202 3.69 -0.27 -5.67
N ASN A 203 3.21 0.95 -5.89
CA ASN A 203 3.85 2.14 -5.39
C ASN A 203 3.32 2.48 -3.99
N GLN A 204 4.16 2.30 -2.98
CA GLN A 204 3.78 2.54 -1.58
C GLN A 204 3.33 3.99 -1.35
N SER A 205 3.96 4.98 -1.98
CA SER A 205 3.56 6.38 -1.84
C SER A 205 2.16 6.63 -2.42
N ILE A 206 1.83 6.02 -3.56
CA ILE A 206 0.48 6.08 -4.14
C ILE A 206 -0.53 5.42 -3.20
N LYS A 207 -0.17 4.29 -2.59
CA LYS A 207 -1.03 3.57 -1.64
C LYS A 207 -1.34 4.43 -0.42
N ASP A 208 -0.32 5.01 0.22
CA ASP A 208 -0.47 5.86 1.41
C ASP A 208 -1.32 7.10 1.11
N LEU A 209 -1.09 7.75 -0.04
CA LEU A 209 -1.88 8.91 -0.48
C LEU A 209 -3.33 8.52 -0.83
N SER A 210 -3.54 7.35 -1.44
CA SER A 210 -4.88 6.82 -1.72
C SER A 210 -5.65 6.51 -0.43
N ASP A 211 -4.99 5.97 0.58
CA ASP A 211 -5.60 5.71 1.89
C ASP A 211 -6.00 7.02 2.58
N ASN A 212 -5.14 8.06 2.51
CA ASN A 212 -5.50 9.40 3.00
C ASN A 212 -6.74 9.99 2.30
N LEU A 213 -6.91 9.77 0.99
CA LEU A 213 -8.12 10.21 0.28
C LEU A 213 -9.37 9.44 0.75
N ARG A 214 -9.24 8.13 1.00
CA ARG A 214 -10.35 7.31 1.54
C ARG A 214 -10.75 7.78 2.93
N ASP A 215 -9.77 8.08 3.78
CA ASP A 215 -10.03 8.61 5.11
C ASP A 215 -10.76 9.95 5.06
N ILE A 216 -10.35 10.86 4.16
CA ILE A 216 -11.06 12.12 3.95
C ILE A 216 -12.50 11.87 3.50
N ALA A 217 -12.70 11.01 2.48
CA ALA A 217 -14.03 10.70 1.96
C ALA A 217 -14.96 10.08 3.02
N ASN A 218 -14.42 9.25 3.92
CA ASN A 218 -15.18 8.58 4.96
C ASN A 218 -15.47 9.48 6.16
N TRP A 219 -14.44 10.16 6.69
CA TRP A 219 -14.54 10.91 7.95
C TRP A 219 -15.08 12.32 7.77
N GLU A 220 -14.84 12.94 6.60
CA GLU A 220 -15.21 14.34 6.34
C GLU A 220 -16.38 14.49 5.36
N TYR A 221 -17.12 13.41 5.08
CA TYR A 221 -18.16 13.35 4.03
C TYR A 221 -19.19 14.50 4.10
N ASN A 222 -19.57 14.95 5.30
CA ASN A 222 -20.52 16.04 5.52
C ASN A 222 -20.04 17.40 4.99
N TYR A 223 -18.75 17.53 4.73
CA TYR A 223 -18.09 18.77 4.33
C TYR A 223 -17.52 18.71 2.92
N ILE A 224 -17.71 17.60 2.21
CA ILE A 224 -17.27 17.41 0.82
C ILE A 224 -18.48 17.64 -0.09
N ASP A 225 -18.30 18.41 -1.17
CA ASP A 225 -19.30 18.55 -2.22
C ASP A 225 -19.18 17.45 -3.28
N GLN A 226 -20.17 17.34 -4.17
CA GLN A 226 -20.20 16.27 -5.17
C GLN A 226 -18.98 16.33 -6.11
N ASP A 227 -18.55 17.53 -6.51
CA ASP A 227 -17.40 17.71 -7.40
C ASP A 227 -16.11 17.17 -6.77
N LEU A 228 -15.90 17.44 -5.47
CA LEU A 228 -14.75 16.93 -4.74
C LEU A 228 -14.85 15.42 -4.50
N MET A 229 -16.04 14.90 -4.23
CA MET A 229 -16.27 13.44 -4.14
C MET A 229 -15.97 12.74 -5.47
N ASP A 230 -16.39 13.32 -6.60
CA ASP A 230 -16.13 12.76 -7.94
C ASP A 230 -14.63 12.79 -8.26
N LEU A 231 -13.93 13.88 -7.92
CA LEU A 231 -12.48 13.97 -8.04
C LEU A 231 -11.76 12.89 -7.23
N ILE A 232 -12.17 12.67 -5.97
CA ILE A 232 -11.64 11.60 -5.12
C ILE A 232 -11.91 10.24 -5.75
N ALA A 233 -13.14 9.98 -6.18
CA ALA A 233 -13.54 8.70 -6.77
C ALA A 233 -12.76 8.38 -8.05
N VAL A 234 -12.62 9.35 -8.96
CA VAL A 234 -11.83 9.19 -10.20
C VAL A 234 -10.36 8.95 -9.89
N THR A 235 -9.78 9.67 -8.94
CA THR A 235 -8.37 9.50 -8.55
C THR A 235 -8.14 8.13 -7.93
N LEU A 236 -8.99 7.71 -6.97
CA LEU A 236 -8.93 6.39 -6.34
C LEU A 236 -9.21 5.26 -7.33
N LYS A 237 -9.99 5.53 -8.38
CA LYS A 237 -10.17 4.61 -9.49
C LYS A 237 -8.80 4.40 -10.15
N LYS A 238 -8.15 5.46 -10.66
CA LYS A 238 -6.85 5.38 -11.35
C LYS A 238 -5.76 4.66 -10.56
N THR A 239 -5.70 4.80 -9.24
CA THR A 239 -4.65 4.16 -8.42
C THR A 239 -4.84 2.66 -8.21
N LYS A 240 -6.00 2.10 -8.60
CA LYS A 240 -6.30 0.67 -8.45
C LYS A 240 -6.10 -0.17 -9.71
N PHE A 241 -6.06 0.44 -10.90
CA PHE A 241 -5.97 -0.31 -12.15
C PHE A 241 -4.52 -0.55 -12.51
N SER A 242 -4.15 -1.83 -12.58
CA SER A 242 -2.97 -2.27 -13.28
C SER A 242 -3.37 -2.80 -14.65
N TYR A 243 -2.61 -2.53 -15.71
CA TYR A 243 -2.94 -2.99 -17.06
C TYR A 243 -1.69 -3.10 -17.94
N VAL A 244 -1.80 -3.92 -19.00
CA VAL A 244 -0.81 -3.99 -20.06
C VAL A 244 -1.02 -2.82 -21.02
N ASN A 245 0.07 -2.13 -21.35
CA ASN A 245 0.08 -0.98 -22.26
C ASN A 245 0.85 -1.34 -23.55
N PRO A 246 0.18 -1.96 -24.55
CA PRO A 246 0.82 -2.46 -25.75
C PRO A 246 1.16 -1.33 -26.75
N PRO A 247 2.31 -1.39 -27.44
CA PRO A 247 2.77 -0.33 -28.35
C PRO A 247 1.71 0.02 -29.39
N SER A 248 1.43 1.31 -29.59
CA SER A 248 0.33 1.78 -30.45
C SER A 248 0.41 1.26 -31.89
N LYS A 249 1.62 0.96 -32.38
CA LYS A 249 1.88 0.37 -33.70
C LYS A 249 1.21 -0.99 -33.94
N TYR A 250 0.88 -1.74 -32.89
CA TYR A 250 0.27 -3.07 -33.01
C TYR A 250 -1.26 -3.06 -33.10
N GLY A 251 -1.92 -1.94 -32.78
CA GLY A 251 -3.37 -1.77 -32.91
C GLY A 251 -4.25 -2.57 -31.92
N SER A 252 -3.80 -3.75 -31.46
CA SER A 252 -4.49 -4.57 -30.47
C SER A 252 -3.52 -5.36 -29.59
N ILE A 253 -3.98 -5.78 -28.40
CA ILE A 253 -3.23 -6.67 -27.50
C ILE A 253 -2.94 -8.02 -28.19
N SER A 254 -3.90 -8.56 -28.95
CA SER A 254 -3.74 -9.83 -29.66
C SER A 254 -2.62 -9.76 -30.70
N SER A 255 -2.62 -8.75 -31.56
CA SER A 255 -1.56 -8.56 -32.57
C SER A 255 -0.18 -8.32 -31.93
N PHE A 256 -0.16 -7.64 -30.78
CA PHE A 256 1.07 -7.48 -30.02
C PHE A 256 1.57 -8.81 -29.44
N SER A 257 0.66 -9.64 -28.90
CA SER A 257 1.00 -10.97 -28.36
C SER A 257 1.52 -11.93 -29.44
N GLU A 258 0.94 -11.90 -30.64
CA GLU A 258 1.40 -12.68 -31.80
C GLU A 258 2.83 -12.25 -32.19
N THR A 259 3.09 -10.94 -32.23
CA THR A 259 4.43 -10.43 -32.51
C THR A 259 5.43 -10.84 -31.42
N LEU A 260 5.06 -10.73 -30.15
CA LEU A 260 5.92 -11.16 -29.04
C LEU A 260 6.22 -12.66 -29.11
N PHE A 261 5.23 -13.49 -29.46
CA PHE A 261 5.41 -14.92 -29.64
C PHE A 261 6.45 -15.22 -30.73
N ASP A 262 6.30 -14.59 -31.90
CA ASP A 262 7.25 -14.73 -33.01
C ASP A 262 8.64 -14.23 -32.63
N GLU A 263 8.72 -13.11 -31.91
CA GLU A 263 9.99 -12.59 -31.40
C GLU A 263 10.64 -13.55 -30.39
N VAL A 264 9.90 -14.16 -29.48
CA VAL A 264 10.46 -15.10 -28.49
C VAL A 264 11.02 -16.37 -29.15
N LEU A 265 10.40 -16.83 -30.25
CA LEU A 265 10.87 -18.02 -30.97
C LEU A 265 11.99 -17.74 -31.96
N ASN A 266 11.98 -16.57 -32.61
CA ASN A 266 12.84 -16.30 -33.76
C ASN A 266 13.88 -15.18 -33.51
N SER A 267 13.81 -14.44 -32.40
CA SER A 267 14.76 -13.36 -32.15
C SER A 267 16.17 -13.89 -31.97
N SER A 268 17.10 -13.09 -32.45
CA SER A 268 18.49 -13.26 -32.11
C SER A 268 18.76 -12.69 -30.70
N VAL A 269 19.53 -13.40 -29.89
CA VAL A 269 19.81 -13.04 -28.49
C VAL A 269 21.26 -12.62 -28.29
N SER A 270 21.47 -11.62 -27.44
CA SER A 270 22.83 -11.19 -27.06
C SER A 270 23.42 -12.08 -25.97
N LEU A 271 24.74 -12.01 -25.75
CA LEU A 271 25.38 -12.62 -24.57
C LEU A 271 24.81 -12.11 -23.23
N PHE A 272 24.26 -10.89 -23.22
CA PHE A 272 23.59 -10.35 -22.04
C PHE A 272 22.25 -11.05 -21.79
N ASP A 273 21.46 -11.30 -22.84
CA ASP A 273 20.21 -12.05 -22.75
C ASP A 273 20.46 -13.49 -22.27
N VAL A 274 21.51 -14.16 -22.76
CA VAL A 274 21.89 -15.50 -22.31
C VAL A 274 22.20 -15.53 -20.81
N LYS A 275 22.89 -14.50 -20.28
CA LYS A 275 23.15 -14.39 -18.83
C LYS A 275 21.89 -14.11 -18.02
N GLN A 276 20.95 -13.32 -18.56
CA GLN A 276 19.65 -13.11 -17.92
C GLN A 276 18.82 -14.40 -17.89
N LEU A 277 18.82 -15.15 -18.99
CA LEU A 277 18.18 -16.46 -19.12
C LEU A 277 18.71 -17.45 -18.09
N ASP A 278 20.03 -17.60 -18.00
CA ASP A 278 20.68 -18.47 -17.03
C ASP A 278 20.28 -18.11 -15.58
N ARG A 279 20.33 -16.82 -15.24
CA ARG A 279 19.89 -16.33 -13.94
C ARG A 279 18.41 -16.63 -13.68
N TYR A 280 17.55 -16.41 -14.66
CA TYR A 280 16.11 -16.66 -14.56
C TYR A 280 15.83 -18.14 -14.28
N VAL A 281 16.37 -19.05 -15.11
CA VAL A 281 16.18 -20.50 -14.97
C VAL A 281 16.72 -20.99 -13.62
N LYS A 282 17.90 -20.52 -13.22
CA LYS A 282 18.53 -20.90 -11.95
C LYS A 282 17.70 -20.44 -10.75
N ASN A 283 17.26 -19.17 -10.74
CA ASN A 283 16.41 -18.64 -9.68
C ASN A 283 15.06 -19.36 -9.60
N LYS A 284 14.46 -19.66 -10.76
CA LYS A 284 13.24 -20.48 -10.85
C LYS A 284 13.44 -21.82 -10.16
N ARG A 285 14.48 -22.56 -10.55
CA ARG A 285 14.77 -23.88 -9.97
C ARG A 285 15.09 -23.82 -8.48
N ILE A 286 15.84 -22.82 -8.01
CA ILE A 286 16.11 -22.61 -6.59
C ILE A 286 14.81 -22.35 -5.80
N SER A 287 13.89 -21.55 -6.34
CA SER A 287 12.59 -21.29 -5.73
C SER A 287 11.75 -22.57 -5.62
N GLU A 288 11.72 -23.39 -6.67
CA GLU A 288 11.04 -24.69 -6.65
C GLU A 288 11.63 -25.63 -5.58
N ILE A 289 12.96 -25.73 -5.50
CA ILE A 289 13.66 -26.53 -4.49
C ILE A 289 13.35 -26.01 -3.08
N THR A 290 13.30 -24.69 -2.90
CA THR A 290 12.95 -24.04 -1.63
C THR A 290 11.54 -24.45 -1.20
N ASN A 291 10.55 -24.37 -2.10
CA ASN A 291 9.17 -24.76 -1.80
C ASN A 291 9.06 -26.24 -1.40
N ILE A 292 9.79 -27.14 -2.07
CA ILE A 292 9.86 -28.56 -1.70
C ILE A 292 10.46 -28.72 -0.31
N PHE A 293 11.57 -28.04 -0.03
CA PHE A 293 12.26 -28.10 1.25
C PHE A 293 11.38 -27.62 2.41
N GLU A 294 10.75 -26.45 2.27
CA GLU A 294 9.87 -25.86 3.28
C GLU A 294 8.67 -26.76 3.57
N LYS A 295 8.06 -27.32 2.51
CA LYS A 295 6.96 -28.27 2.65
C LYS A 295 7.37 -29.50 3.45
N VAL A 296 8.48 -30.15 3.09
CA VAL A 296 9.00 -31.33 3.81
C VAL A 296 9.33 -30.98 5.27
N CYS A 297 9.92 -29.80 5.50
CA CYS A 297 10.20 -29.33 6.85
C CYS A 297 8.92 -29.12 7.67
N THR A 298 7.90 -28.52 7.06
CA THR A 298 6.59 -28.29 7.70
C THR A 298 5.92 -29.62 8.03
N ASP A 299 5.81 -30.52 7.06
CA ASP A 299 5.15 -31.83 7.21
C ASP A 299 5.82 -32.68 8.30
N LYS A 300 7.15 -32.63 8.39
CA LYS A 300 7.94 -33.41 9.35
C LYS A 300 8.30 -32.64 10.62
N LYS A 301 7.84 -31.39 10.78
CA LYS A 301 8.15 -30.50 11.90
C LYS A 301 9.66 -30.36 12.16
N ILE A 302 10.44 -30.26 11.08
CA ILE A 302 11.88 -30.03 11.12
C ILE A 302 12.10 -28.50 11.23
N PRO A 303 12.76 -28.00 12.29
CA PRO A 303 13.13 -26.59 12.36
C PRO A 303 14.19 -26.28 11.29
N TYR A 304 14.07 -25.14 10.63
CA TYR A 304 15.01 -24.70 9.61
C TYR A 304 15.21 -23.19 9.62
N LYS A 305 16.28 -22.73 8.97
CA LYS A 305 16.54 -21.32 8.69
C LYS A 305 16.92 -21.15 7.22
N LEU A 306 16.19 -20.29 6.52
CA LEU A 306 16.53 -19.88 5.16
C LEU A 306 17.61 -18.80 5.21
N ASP A 307 18.86 -19.21 5.10
CA ASP A 307 20.00 -18.31 5.01
C ASP A 307 20.76 -18.48 3.68
N ASN A 308 21.69 -17.57 3.40
CA ASN A 308 22.47 -17.57 2.18
C ASN A 308 23.24 -18.89 1.98
N ALA A 309 23.66 -19.56 3.06
CA ALA A 309 24.36 -20.83 2.95
C ALA A 309 23.42 -21.95 2.48
N LEU A 310 22.16 -21.98 2.94
CA LEU A 310 21.17 -22.90 2.40
C LEU A 310 20.82 -22.58 0.94
N GLN A 311 20.75 -21.30 0.57
CA GLN A 311 20.54 -20.90 -0.83
C GLN A 311 21.67 -21.37 -1.76
N VAL A 312 22.92 -21.35 -1.29
CA VAL A 312 24.07 -21.93 -2.02
C VAL A 312 23.92 -23.44 -2.21
N VAL A 313 23.40 -24.16 -1.20
CA VAL A 313 23.10 -25.59 -1.32
C VAL A 313 22.03 -25.83 -2.39
N PHE A 314 20.95 -25.04 -2.40
CA PHE A 314 19.91 -25.15 -3.42
C PHE A 314 20.42 -24.78 -4.82
N ALA A 315 21.33 -23.82 -4.94
CA ALA A 315 21.99 -23.50 -6.20
C ALA A 315 22.83 -24.69 -6.71
N ASN A 316 23.61 -25.35 -5.85
CA ASN A 316 24.34 -26.58 -6.21
C ASN A 316 23.36 -27.67 -6.67
N MET A 317 22.25 -27.86 -5.94
CA MET A 317 21.23 -28.82 -6.32
C MET A 317 20.60 -28.52 -7.68
N ALA A 318 20.30 -27.25 -7.97
CA ALA A 318 19.72 -26.81 -9.25
C ALA A 318 20.64 -27.09 -10.44
N ASP A 319 21.96 -26.96 -10.25
CA ASP A 319 22.95 -27.18 -11.29
C ASP A 319 23.14 -28.67 -11.61
N ASN A 320 23.01 -29.55 -10.60
CA ASN A 320 23.43 -30.95 -10.72
C ASN A 320 22.28 -31.96 -10.75
N PHE A 321 21.06 -31.59 -10.35
CA PHE A 321 19.94 -32.52 -10.24
C PHE A 321 18.66 -31.93 -10.83
N ASN A 322 17.86 -32.78 -11.48
CA ASN A 322 16.53 -32.39 -11.90
C ASN A 322 15.58 -32.24 -10.68
N LEU A 323 14.39 -31.68 -10.88
CA LEU A 323 13.51 -31.32 -9.77
C LEU A 323 12.99 -32.57 -9.03
N LYS A 324 12.75 -33.68 -9.74
CA LYS A 324 12.31 -34.95 -9.13
C LYS A 324 13.41 -35.60 -8.30
N GLN A 325 14.67 -35.48 -8.73
CA GLN A 325 15.83 -35.91 -7.95
C GLN A 325 15.99 -35.03 -6.72
N CYS A 326 15.89 -33.70 -6.84
CA CYS A 326 15.91 -32.78 -5.70
C CYS A 326 14.83 -33.14 -4.66
N ASN A 327 13.61 -33.38 -5.14
CA ASN A 327 12.50 -33.81 -4.29
C ASN A 327 12.80 -35.12 -3.56
N ASN A 328 13.38 -36.10 -4.24
CA ASN A 328 13.78 -37.35 -3.62
C ASN A 328 14.88 -37.13 -2.57
N ILE A 329 15.94 -36.39 -2.89
CA ILE A 329 17.04 -36.07 -1.98
C ILE A 329 16.49 -35.48 -0.69
N ILE A 330 15.70 -34.41 -0.78
CA ILE A 330 15.11 -33.73 0.39
C ILE A 330 14.24 -34.71 1.21
N ASN A 331 13.38 -35.49 0.55
CA ASN A 331 12.50 -36.44 1.25
C ASN A 331 13.25 -37.60 1.91
N TYR A 332 14.31 -38.07 1.28
CA TYR A 332 15.14 -39.16 1.77
C TYR A 332 15.99 -38.68 2.96
N ARG A 333 16.70 -37.56 2.79
CA ARG A 333 17.57 -36.96 3.81
C ARG A 333 16.82 -36.51 5.05
N SER A 334 15.62 -35.97 4.89
CA SER A 334 14.79 -35.57 6.03
C SER A 334 14.47 -36.71 7.01
N LYS A 335 14.49 -37.99 6.60
CA LYS A 335 14.32 -39.12 7.55
C LYS A 335 15.48 -39.18 8.55
N PHE A 336 16.72 -39.10 8.06
CA PHE A 336 17.93 -39.09 8.89
C PHE A 336 18.02 -37.86 9.79
N VAL A 337 17.54 -36.71 9.29
CA VAL A 337 17.51 -35.46 10.06
C VAL A 337 16.52 -35.56 11.21
N VAL A 338 15.33 -36.13 10.99
CA VAL A 338 14.35 -36.37 12.07
C VAL A 338 14.96 -37.25 13.16
N ASP A 339 15.63 -38.34 12.77
CA ASP A 339 16.31 -39.22 13.73
C ASP A 339 17.39 -38.47 14.52
N SER A 340 18.23 -37.71 13.81
CA SER A 340 19.29 -36.90 14.42
C SER A 340 18.75 -35.83 15.38
N LEU A 341 17.63 -35.19 15.03
CA LEU A 341 16.96 -34.20 15.89
C LEU A 341 16.37 -34.84 17.15
N ASN A 342 15.82 -36.05 17.05
CA ASN A 342 15.32 -36.78 18.20
C ASN A 342 16.46 -37.16 19.15
N THR A 343 17.59 -37.64 18.60
CA THR A 343 18.80 -37.91 19.39
C THR A 343 19.33 -36.64 20.07
N ALA A 344 19.43 -35.53 19.34
CA ALA A 344 19.87 -34.24 19.86
C ALA A 344 19.00 -33.74 21.03
N ARG A 345 17.68 -33.91 20.91
CA ARG A 345 16.72 -33.56 21.98
C ARG A 345 16.91 -34.41 23.24
N ILE A 346 17.13 -35.71 23.08
CA ILE A 346 17.39 -36.62 24.22
C ILE A 346 18.71 -36.26 24.91
N GLN A 347 19.73 -35.89 24.14
CA GLN A 347 21.05 -35.54 24.63
C GLN A 347 21.15 -34.12 25.22
N GLY A 348 20.08 -33.34 25.16
CA GLY A 348 20.07 -31.96 25.68
C GLY A 348 20.95 -31.00 24.88
N GLU A 349 21.12 -31.23 23.57
CA GLU A 349 21.95 -30.36 22.73
C GLU A 349 21.38 -28.93 22.63
N ASN A 350 22.28 -28.00 22.33
CA ASN A 350 21.94 -26.58 22.20
C ASN A 350 20.89 -26.33 21.10
N GLN A 351 19.72 -25.84 21.51
CA GLN A 351 18.59 -25.55 20.62
C GLN A 351 18.92 -24.59 19.48
N TYR A 352 19.89 -23.68 19.66
CA TYR A 352 20.32 -22.75 18.61
C TYR A 352 20.92 -23.44 17.37
N LYS A 353 21.40 -24.68 17.51
CA LYS A 353 21.99 -25.44 16.38
C LYS A 353 20.94 -26.16 15.53
N LEU A 354 19.77 -26.49 16.10
CA LEU A 354 18.77 -27.34 15.48
C LEU A 354 18.31 -26.86 14.08
N PRO A 355 18.10 -25.54 13.83
CA PRO A 355 17.67 -25.06 12.51
C PRO A 355 18.67 -25.32 11.37
N TYR A 356 19.92 -25.71 11.68
CA TYR A 356 20.96 -25.92 10.67
C TYR A 356 21.22 -27.40 10.35
N TYR A 357 20.59 -28.34 11.07
CA TYR A 357 20.89 -29.78 10.94
C TYR A 357 20.58 -30.28 9.53
N PHE A 358 19.44 -29.88 8.98
CA PHE A 358 19.05 -30.33 7.64
C PHE A 358 20.01 -29.79 6.57
N ARG A 359 20.40 -28.52 6.65
CA ARG A 359 21.41 -27.97 5.73
C ARG A 359 22.72 -28.76 5.79
N HIS A 360 23.22 -29.04 6.99
CA HIS A 360 24.46 -29.81 7.15
C HIS A 360 24.35 -31.23 6.59
N ASP A 361 23.21 -31.89 6.79
CA ASP A 361 22.97 -33.22 6.24
C ASP A 361 22.88 -33.21 4.71
N LEU A 362 22.23 -32.18 4.12
CA LEU A 362 22.20 -31.99 2.68
C LEU A 362 23.60 -31.78 2.11
N ILE A 363 24.41 -30.89 2.68
CA ILE A 363 25.81 -30.65 2.24
C ILE A 363 26.59 -31.98 2.23
N LYS A 364 26.56 -32.71 3.35
CA LYS A 364 27.28 -33.99 3.47
C LYS A 364 26.82 -35.01 2.43
N TYR A 365 25.53 -35.04 2.11
CA TYR A 365 24.99 -35.95 1.11
C TYR A 365 25.37 -35.55 -0.32
N LEU A 366 25.35 -34.25 -0.63
CA LEU A 366 25.76 -33.74 -1.94
C LEU A 366 27.26 -33.99 -2.17
N ASP A 367 28.11 -33.73 -1.17
CA ASP A 367 29.54 -34.07 -1.22
C ASP A 367 29.74 -35.57 -1.48
N TYR A 368 28.91 -36.42 -0.87
CA TYR A 368 28.95 -37.86 -1.10
C TYR A 368 28.56 -38.24 -2.55
N CYS A 369 27.55 -37.59 -3.12
CA CYS A 369 27.13 -37.79 -4.51
C CYS A 369 28.21 -37.36 -5.50
N GLU A 370 28.84 -36.19 -5.30
CA GLU A 370 29.92 -35.69 -6.15
C GLU A 370 31.14 -36.63 -6.16
N ASN A 371 31.49 -37.20 -5.01
CA ASN A 371 32.62 -38.13 -4.87
C ASN A 371 32.35 -39.52 -5.47
N ARG A 372 31.08 -39.91 -5.68
CA ARG A 372 30.68 -41.17 -6.31
C ARG A 372 29.99 -40.89 -7.65
N LYS A 373 30.81 -40.62 -8.67
CA LYS A 373 30.41 -40.30 -10.06
C LYS A 373 29.37 -41.24 -10.71
N GLU A 374 29.08 -42.40 -10.13
CA GLU A 374 28.14 -43.41 -10.64
C GLU A 374 26.87 -43.61 -9.79
N SER A 375 26.65 -42.81 -8.73
CA SER A 375 25.44 -42.98 -7.92
C SER A 375 24.20 -42.47 -8.66
N VAL A 376 23.39 -43.39 -9.20
CA VAL A 376 22.07 -43.07 -9.76
C VAL A 376 21.21 -42.50 -8.64
N VAL A 377 20.94 -41.19 -8.70
CA VAL A 377 20.00 -40.54 -7.80
C VAL A 377 18.59 -40.85 -8.27
N TYR A 378 17.84 -41.57 -7.43
CA TYR A 378 16.44 -41.91 -7.71
C TYR A 378 15.57 -40.67 -7.82
N GLU A 379 14.57 -40.74 -8.69
CA GLU A 379 13.54 -39.73 -8.83
C GLU A 379 12.35 -40.03 -7.92
N LYS A 380 11.77 -38.97 -7.35
CA LYS A 380 10.48 -39.02 -6.67
C LYS A 380 9.54 -38.03 -7.34
N ASN A 381 8.37 -38.50 -7.76
CA ASN A 381 7.34 -37.63 -8.31
C ASN A 381 7.01 -36.49 -7.34
N LEU A 382 6.76 -35.32 -7.92
CA LEU A 382 6.29 -34.14 -7.19
C LEU A 382 4.88 -34.40 -6.65
N ASP A 383 4.43 -33.52 -5.76
CA ASP A 383 3.07 -33.59 -5.24
C ASP A 383 2.05 -33.51 -6.39
N PRO A 384 0.93 -34.25 -6.35
CA PRO A 384 -0.14 -34.12 -7.34
C PRO A 384 -0.63 -32.68 -7.58
N ASN A 385 -0.52 -31.81 -6.57
CA ASN A 385 -0.92 -30.41 -6.65
C ASN A 385 0.23 -29.47 -7.07
N TRP A 386 1.35 -30.00 -7.58
CA TRP A 386 2.45 -29.19 -8.08
C TRP A 386 2.02 -28.41 -9.33
N VAL A 387 2.08 -27.08 -9.24
CA VAL A 387 1.71 -26.19 -10.34
C VAL A 387 2.96 -25.92 -11.18
N ILE A 388 2.84 -26.17 -12.49
CA ILE A 388 3.83 -25.80 -13.49
C ILE A 388 3.46 -24.41 -13.98
N SER A 389 4.42 -23.49 -14.01
CA SER A 389 4.22 -22.14 -14.55
C SER A 389 3.99 -22.16 -16.06
N GLU A 390 3.30 -21.14 -16.58
CA GLU A 390 3.07 -20.98 -18.01
C GLU A 390 4.40 -20.85 -18.77
N THR A 391 5.41 -20.19 -18.18
CA THR A 391 6.76 -20.16 -18.75
C THR A 391 7.36 -21.56 -18.89
N GLU A 392 7.23 -22.41 -17.87
CA GLU A 392 7.76 -23.77 -17.93
C GLU A 392 7.05 -24.65 -18.95
N ALA A 393 5.72 -24.49 -19.07
CA ALA A 393 4.91 -25.15 -20.08
C ALA A 393 5.32 -24.69 -21.49
N PHE A 394 5.43 -23.38 -21.70
CA PHE A 394 5.86 -22.77 -22.96
C PHE A 394 7.24 -23.28 -23.39
N VAL A 395 8.22 -23.24 -22.49
CA VAL A 395 9.59 -23.69 -22.77
C VAL A 395 9.64 -25.19 -23.05
N SER A 396 8.91 -25.99 -22.27
CA SER A 396 8.85 -27.45 -22.51
C SER A 396 8.28 -27.76 -23.89
N MET A 397 7.23 -27.04 -24.30
CA MET A 397 6.50 -27.30 -25.55
C MET A 397 7.22 -26.76 -26.79
N HIS A 398 7.71 -25.52 -26.74
CA HIS A 398 8.18 -24.81 -27.93
C HIS A 398 9.70 -24.76 -28.08
N ILE A 399 10.45 -24.96 -27.00
CA ILE A 399 11.91 -24.76 -27.00
C ILE A 399 12.65 -26.07 -26.75
N VAL A 400 12.30 -26.80 -25.68
CA VAL A 400 13.01 -28.03 -25.28
C VAL A 400 12.75 -29.19 -26.23
N GLY A 401 11.51 -29.35 -26.70
CA GLY A 401 11.07 -30.42 -27.60
C GLY A 401 11.10 -31.83 -26.98
N ASP A 402 10.81 -32.83 -27.82
CA ASP A 402 11.03 -34.27 -27.52
C ASP A 402 10.27 -34.87 -26.33
N ASN A 403 9.08 -34.35 -25.97
CA ASN A 403 8.30 -34.79 -24.80
C ASN A 403 9.07 -34.71 -23.47
N LYS A 404 10.17 -33.94 -23.40
CA LYS A 404 10.89 -33.68 -22.16
C LYS A 404 10.29 -32.45 -21.48
N PHE A 405 9.94 -32.62 -20.20
CA PHE A 405 9.39 -31.55 -19.39
C PHE A 405 10.49 -30.83 -18.62
N TRP A 406 10.33 -29.53 -18.37
CA TRP A 406 11.20 -28.71 -17.53
C TRP A 406 11.65 -29.40 -16.23
N ILE A 407 10.73 -30.07 -15.55
CA ILE A 407 10.98 -30.77 -14.27
C ILE A 407 11.98 -31.93 -14.37
N SER A 408 12.21 -32.45 -15.58
CA SER A 408 13.09 -33.59 -15.85
C SER A 408 14.53 -33.20 -16.20
N LEU A 409 14.79 -31.90 -16.34
CA LEU A 409 16.09 -31.34 -16.72
C LEU A 409 16.72 -30.59 -15.54
N THR A 410 18.05 -30.52 -15.50
CA THR A 410 18.80 -29.60 -14.62
C THR A 410 18.73 -28.16 -15.16
N ALA A 411 19.05 -27.16 -14.33
CA ALA A 411 19.06 -25.77 -14.79
C ALA A 411 20.04 -25.55 -15.97
N PRO A 412 21.29 -26.04 -15.94
CA PRO A 412 22.19 -25.96 -17.09
C PRO A 412 21.67 -26.65 -18.35
N GLU A 413 21.00 -27.80 -18.23
CA GLU A 413 20.42 -28.51 -19.38
C GLU A 413 19.30 -27.71 -20.03
N ILE A 414 18.44 -27.06 -19.23
CA ILE A 414 17.38 -26.18 -19.71
C ILE A 414 18.01 -25.02 -20.49
N VAL A 415 18.98 -24.32 -19.90
CA VAL A 415 19.65 -23.18 -20.53
C VAL A 415 20.34 -23.62 -21.82
N ALA A 416 21.06 -24.74 -21.81
CA ALA A 416 21.76 -25.24 -22.99
C ALA A 416 20.80 -25.57 -24.15
N LYS A 417 19.69 -26.27 -23.86
CA LYS A 417 18.66 -26.55 -24.86
C LYS A 417 18.00 -25.27 -25.38
N TRP A 418 17.71 -24.34 -24.48
CA TRP A 418 17.08 -23.09 -24.84
C TRP A 418 17.97 -22.23 -25.72
N VAL A 419 19.24 -22.06 -25.35
CA VAL A 419 20.21 -21.32 -26.18
C VAL A 419 20.46 -22.01 -27.51
N SER A 420 20.39 -23.35 -27.59
CA SER A 420 20.65 -24.10 -28.83
C SER A 420 19.65 -23.84 -29.96
N VAL A 421 18.43 -23.37 -29.65
CA VAL A 421 17.41 -23.03 -30.64
C VAL A 421 17.38 -21.53 -30.96
N LEU A 422 18.16 -20.72 -30.25
CA LEU A 422 18.24 -19.27 -30.43
C LEU A 422 19.46 -18.90 -31.28
N THR A 423 19.33 -17.83 -32.08
CA THR A 423 20.48 -17.29 -32.82
C THR A 423 21.25 -16.33 -31.91
N VAL A 424 22.43 -16.71 -31.44
CA VAL A 424 23.27 -15.83 -30.59
C VAL A 424 24.11 -14.90 -31.46
N VAL A 425 24.09 -13.59 -31.19
CA VAL A 425 24.83 -12.55 -31.94
C VAL A 425 25.78 -11.73 -31.08
#